data_AF-A0A536KL08-F1
#
_entry.id   AF-A0A536KL08-F1
#
_cell.length_a   1.000
_cell.length_b   1.000
_cell.length_c   1.000
_cell.angle_alpha   90.00
_cell.angle_beta   90.00
_cell.angle_gamma   90.00
#
_symmetry.space_group_name_H-M   'P 1'
#
loop_
_entity.id
_entity.type
_entity.pdbx_description
1 polymer ?
#
loop_
_entity_poly.entity_id
_entity_poly.type
_entity_poly.pdbx_seq_one_letter_code
_entity_poly.pdbx_strand_id
1 'polypeptide(L)'
;MASPAGSLQACLKPPVTSAMGQQTAMNAHDFQNHVLKRLTALRPGWTVKKGPEPFQLTIRRVRETDLRFNLDSFYQQYREQPAALDRLFAARLRRLDQECDSEALFGAPLILPVLRPATFLDSAGGPVVYRRMLTDMVVTYAAHYAQGMRFLLPQDLAAWNVGRDHVEVIALTNLALMFRNGMKFTGLETDKNGRPRMLMLSYVDPRPYGAALMLLPEVWAWLEEMLEDVPVVGVPERGSLIAAGQQAQLLGRLRHDVQERHREAAIPVSDHLFCVENGRIRQYAR
;
A
#
# COMPACT_ATOMS: atom_id res chain seq x y z
N MET A 1 69.87 -57.03 12.38
CA MET A 1 70.62 -55.89 12.91
C MET A 1 69.90 -54.65 12.38
N ALA A 2 69.11 -53.95 13.21
CA ALA A 2 69.51 -52.98 14.23
C ALA A 2 69.68 -51.56 13.63
N SER A 3 68.88 -50.62 14.14
CA SER A 3 68.62 -49.21 13.74
C SER A 3 69.79 -48.25 14.13
N PRO A 4 69.69 -46.88 14.10
CA PRO A 4 68.62 -45.94 13.69
C PRO A 4 69.15 -44.93 12.61
N ALA A 5 68.68 -43.69 12.36
CA ALA A 5 67.67 -42.77 12.93
C ALA A 5 67.17 -41.76 11.87
N GLY A 6 66.19 -40.90 12.20
CA GLY A 6 65.84 -39.70 11.40
C GLY A 6 64.36 -39.30 11.41
N SER A 7 63.92 -38.58 12.44
CA SER A 7 62.49 -38.23 12.67
C SER A 7 62.01 -36.99 11.91
N LEU A 8 60.84 -37.07 11.27
CA LEU A 8 60.05 -35.92 10.80
C LEU A 8 58.68 -35.90 11.50
N GLN A 9 58.50 -34.98 12.45
CA GLN A 9 57.19 -34.66 13.04
C GLN A 9 56.53 -33.53 12.23
N ALA A 10 55.44 -33.84 11.54
CA ALA A 10 54.56 -32.83 10.96
C ALA A 10 53.49 -32.42 11.98
N CYS A 11 53.77 -31.42 12.81
CA CYS A 11 52.78 -30.84 13.71
C CYS A 11 51.75 -30.00 12.93
N LEU A 12 50.61 -30.60 12.61
CA LEU A 12 49.41 -29.88 12.16
C LEU A 12 48.93 -28.95 13.30
N LYS A 13 49.23 -27.66 13.20
CA LYS A 13 48.53 -26.63 13.99
C LYS A 13 47.15 -26.40 13.36
N PRO A 14 46.04 -26.41 14.14
CA PRO A 14 44.75 -26.03 13.60
C PRO A 14 44.78 -24.54 13.19
N PRO A 15 44.09 -24.15 12.11
CA PRO A 15 43.91 -22.75 11.78
C PRO A 15 43.13 -22.04 12.89
N VAL A 16 43.55 -20.82 13.21
CA VAL A 16 42.97 -19.98 14.26
C VAL A 16 41.46 -19.86 14.08
N THR A 17 40.70 -20.19 15.13
CA THR A 17 39.27 -19.90 15.22
C THR A 17 39.06 -18.40 15.23
N SER A 18 38.90 -17.80 14.05
CA SER A 18 38.50 -16.40 13.96
C SER A 18 37.05 -16.31 14.41
N ALA A 19 36.83 -15.78 15.60
CA ALA A 19 35.50 -15.61 16.15
C ALA A 19 34.69 -14.71 15.21
N MET A 20 33.69 -15.27 14.54
CA MET A 20 32.69 -14.47 13.84
C MET A 20 31.91 -13.70 14.90
N GLY A 21 32.37 -12.47 15.17
CA GLY A 21 31.60 -11.51 15.93
C GLY A 21 30.25 -11.34 15.24
N GLN A 22 29.18 -11.73 15.92
CA GLN A 22 27.83 -11.42 15.49
C GLN A 22 27.75 -9.90 15.36
N GLN A 23 27.69 -9.38 14.13
CA GLN A 23 27.37 -7.98 13.90
C GLN A 23 25.94 -7.77 14.37
N THR A 24 25.79 -7.31 15.62
CA THR A 24 24.50 -7.00 16.22
C THR A 24 23.73 -6.08 15.28
N ALA A 25 22.59 -6.53 14.78
CA ALA A 25 21.79 -5.73 13.85
C ALA A 25 21.46 -4.38 14.51
N MET A 26 21.61 -3.29 13.76
CA MET A 26 21.37 -1.93 14.25
C MET A 26 19.95 -1.84 14.82
N ASN A 27 19.81 -1.23 15.99
CA ASN A 27 18.49 -0.82 16.48
C ASN A 27 17.91 0.30 15.59
N ALA A 28 16.64 0.65 15.77
CA ALA A 28 15.96 1.65 14.95
C ALA A 28 16.64 3.03 15.01
N HIS A 29 17.15 3.45 16.19
CA HIS A 29 17.81 4.75 16.32
C HIS A 29 19.11 4.81 15.49
N ASP A 30 19.95 3.77 15.61
CA ASP A 30 21.22 3.67 14.89
C ASP A 30 20.99 3.48 13.37
N PHE A 31 19.97 2.72 12.99
CA PHE A 31 19.56 2.59 11.60
C PHE A 31 19.10 3.94 10.99
N GLN A 32 18.27 4.72 11.70
CA GLN A 32 17.86 6.05 11.25
C GLN A 32 19.08 6.97 11.06
N ASN A 33 20.00 6.97 12.03
CA ASN A 33 21.22 7.77 11.97
C ASN A 33 22.15 7.32 10.82
N HIS A 34 22.27 6.01 10.57
CA HIS A 34 23.03 5.45 9.46
C HIS A 34 22.45 5.90 8.11
N VAL A 35 21.14 5.74 7.91
CA VAL A 35 20.45 6.12 6.68
C VAL A 35 20.55 7.64 6.43
N LEU A 36 20.36 8.47 7.47
CA LEU A 36 20.53 9.92 7.39
C LEU A 36 21.94 10.29 6.92
N LYS A 37 22.99 9.80 7.61
CA LYS A 37 24.39 10.09 7.25
C LYS A 37 24.70 9.68 5.81
N ARG A 38 24.23 8.50 5.41
CA ARG A 38 24.49 7.92 4.08
C ARG A 38 23.78 8.67 2.96
N LEU A 39 22.53 9.11 3.17
CA LEU A 39 21.82 9.97 2.22
C LEU A 39 22.52 11.32 2.07
N THR A 40 22.88 11.99 3.16
CA THR A 40 23.59 13.28 3.13
C THR A 40 24.93 13.18 2.38
N ALA A 41 25.69 12.10 2.60
CA ALA A 41 26.97 11.88 1.92
C ALA A 41 26.83 11.61 0.42
N LEU A 42 25.79 10.88 0.00
CA LEU A 42 25.57 10.53 -1.41
C LEU A 42 24.84 11.62 -2.20
N ARG A 43 24.16 12.56 -1.52
CA ARG A 43 23.38 13.64 -2.13
C ARG A 43 23.71 14.97 -1.42
N PRO A 44 24.92 15.55 -1.65
CA PRO A 44 25.35 16.79 -0.98
C PRO A 44 24.48 18.02 -1.30
N GLY A 45 23.67 17.98 -2.36
CA GLY A 45 22.66 19.00 -2.67
C GLY A 45 21.34 18.86 -1.89
N TRP A 46 21.18 17.84 -1.03
CA TRP A 46 19.97 17.61 -0.26
C TRP A 46 20.17 17.96 1.22
N THR A 47 19.23 18.70 1.80
CA THR A 47 19.14 18.90 3.24
C THR A 47 18.31 17.76 3.85
N VAL A 48 19.00 16.73 4.37
CA VAL A 48 18.37 15.60 5.05
C VAL A 48 18.35 15.84 6.57
N LYS A 49 17.17 15.76 7.18
CA LYS A 49 16.95 15.91 8.63
C LYS A 49 16.06 14.79 9.16
N LYS A 50 16.00 14.61 10.48
CA LYS A 50 14.95 13.79 11.09
C LYS A 50 13.60 14.47 10.88
N GLY A 51 12.57 13.67 10.57
CA GLY A 51 11.22 14.17 10.38
C GLY A 51 10.52 14.51 11.71
N PRO A 52 9.33 15.13 11.65
CA PRO A 52 8.51 15.37 12.85
C PRO A 52 7.99 14.06 13.45
N GLU A 53 7.78 13.03 12.62
CA GLU A 53 7.35 11.71 13.06
C GLU A 53 8.53 10.84 13.54
N PRO A 54 8.31 9.96 14.53
CA PRO A 54 9.25 8.91 14.87
C PRO A 54 9.70 8.13 13.63
N PHE A 55 11.00 7.87 13.55
CA PHE A 55 11.59 7.03 12.50
C PHE A 55 11.35 7.50 11.03
N GLN A 56 11.03 8.77 10.84
CA GLN A 56 10.96 9.44 9.53
C GLN A 56 12.22 10.29 9.27
N LEU A 57 12.56 10.48 8.00
CA LEU A 57 13.47 11.54 7.53
C LEU A 57 12.71 12.55 6.67
N THR A 58 13.11 13.81 6.75
CA THR A 58 12.66 14.88 5.86
C THR A 58 13.81 15.29 4.96
N ILE A 59 13.57 15.32 3.66
CA ILE A 59 14.56 15.56 2.60
C ILE A 59 14.13 16.80 1.83
N ARG A 60 14.80 17.93 2.05
CA ARG A 60 14.57 19.17 1.33
C ARG A 60 15.62 19.35 0.24
N ARG A 61 15.17 19.50 -1.00
CA ARG A 61 16.00 19.68 -2.20
C ARG A 61 16.13 21.17 -2.54
N VAL A 62 17.05 21.53 -3.44
CA VAL A 62 17.31 22.95 -3.79
C VAL A 62 16.13 23.52 -4.59
N ARG A 63 15.26 24.29 -3.91
CA ARG A 63 14.03 24.95 -4.42
C ARG A 63 12.78 24.06 -4.58
N GLU A 64 12.74 22.88 -3.97
CA GLU A 64 11.56 21.99 -4.03
C GLU A 64 10.99 21.73 -2.63
N THR A 65 9.77 21.17 -2.56
CA THR A 65 9.11 20.83 -1.28
C THR A 65 9.77 19.66 -0.57
N ASP A 66 9.76 19.72 0.76
CA ASP A 66 10.25 18.70 1.68
C ASP A 66 9.61 17.31 1.44
N LEU A 67 10.38 16.38 0.88
CA LEU A 67 9.99 14.97 0.74
C LEU A 67 10.06 14.27 2.10
N ARG A 68 9.13 13.36 2.35
CA ARG A 68 9.09 12.55 3.58
C ARG A 68 9.42 11.11 3.30
N PHE A 69 10.44 10.62 3.99
CA PHE A 69 11.01 9.30 3.78
C PHE A 69 10.83 8.48 5.07
N ASN A 70 9.77 7.67 5.09
CA ASN A 70 9.47 6.73 6.17
C ASN A 70 10.43 5.53 6.12
N LEU A 71 10.97 5.14 7.28
CA LEU A 71 11.97 4.06 7.39
C LEU A 71 11.40 2.71 7.83
N ASP A 72 10.15 2.59 8.28
CA ASP A 72 9.58 1.36 8.87
C ASP A 72 9.74 0.16 7.93
N SER A 73 9.23 0.27 6.71
CA SER A 73 9.34 -0.78 5.69
C SER A 73 10.79 -1.15 5.33
N PHE A 74 11.71 -0.19 5.39
CA PHE A 74 13.11 -0.40 5.05
C PHE A 74 13.85 -1.07 6.22
N TYR A 75 13.49 -0.74 7.45
CA TYR A 75 14.05 -1.34 8.65
C TYR A 75 13.59 -2.78 8.86
N GLN A 76 12.32 -3.11 8.58
CA GLN A 76 11.88 -4.52 8.64
C GLN A 76 12.64 -5.36 7.60
N GLN A 77 12.79 -4.88 6.36
CA GLN A 77 13.62 -5.55 5.34
C GLN A 77 15.09 -5.68 5.75
N TYR A 78 15.65 -4.69 6.42
CA TYR A 78 16.99 -4.78 7.01
C TYR A 78 17.07 -5.82 8.13
N ARG A 79 16.07 -5.90 9.03
CA ARG A 79 16.04 -6.90 10.11
C ARG A 79 15.92 -8.32 9.59
N GLU A 80 15.17 -8.52 8.50
CA GLU A 80 15.07 -9.79 7.79
C GLU A 80 16.39 -10.17 7.09
N GLN A 81 17.09 -9.20 6.50
CA GLN A 81 18.31 -9.44 5.71
C GLN A 81 19.41 -8.40 6.00
N PRO A 82 20.09 -8.44 7.18
CA PRO A 82 21.04 -7.40 7.57
C PRO A 82 22.23 -7.25 6.60
N ALA A 83 22.71 -8.38 6.07
CA ALA A 83 23.78 -8.42 5.07
C ALA A 83 23.39 -7.79 3.71
N ALA A 84 22.10 -7.60 3.43
CA ALA A 84 21.62 -6.99 2.20
C ALA A 84 21.51 -5.45 2.29
N LEU A 85 21.90 -4.82 3.41
CA LEU A 85 21.73 -3.38 3.68
C LEU A 85 22.17 -2.49 2.51
N ASP A 86 23.34 -2.73 1.92
CA ASP A 86 23.86 -1.94 0.80
C ASP A 86 22.99 -2.05 -0.46
N ARG A 87 22.53 -3.27 -0.77
CA ARG A 87 21.64 -3.54 -1.90
C ARG A 87 20.26 -2.91 -1.69
N LEU A 88 19.69 -3.07 -0.50
CA LEU A 88 18.40 -2.49 -0.11
C LEU A 88 18.47 -0.95 -0.16
N PHE A 89 19.52 -0.35 0.41
CA PHE A 89 19.77 1.08 0.37
C PHE A 89 19.93 1.58 -1.08
N ALA A 90 20.74 0.91 -1.91
CA ALA A 90 20.96 1.30 -3.31
C ALA A 90 19.71 1.11 -4.20
N ALA A 91 18.83 0.17 -3.87
CA ALA A 91 17.52 0.06 -4.52
C ALA A 91 16.57 1.18 -4.09
N ARG A 92 16.56 1.53 -2.81
CA ARG A 92 15.71 2.59 -2.24
C ARG A 92 16.16 4.00 -2.67
N LEU A 93 17.48 4.25 -2.76
CA LEU A 93 18.03 5.49 -3.31
C LEU A 93 17.69 5.64 -4.80
N ARG A 94 17.89 4.59 -5.62
CA ARG A 94 17.49 4.63 -7.04
C ARG A 94 15.99 4.88 -7.23
N ARG A 95 15.14 4.37 -6.34
CA ARG A 95 13.69 4.69 -6.37
C ARG A 95 13.46 6.17 -6.04
N LEU A 96 14.12 6.70 -5.01
CA LEU A 96 14.00 8.10 -4.62
C LEU A 96 14.54 9.06 -5.70
N ASP A 97 15.63 8.68 -6.39
CA ASP A 97 16.13 9.41 -7.57
C ASP A 97 15.09 9.38 -8.71
N GLN A 98 14.50 8.21 -9.01
CA GLN A 98 13.43 8.08 -10.03
C GLN A 98 12.16 8.87 -9.66
N GLU A 99 11.81 8.93 -8.37
CA GLU A 99 10.72 9.78 -7.88
C GLU A 99 11.00 11.27 -8.13
N CYS A 100 12.27 11.70 -8.02
CA CYS A 100 12.70 13.06 -8.39
C CYS A 100 12.71 13.28 -9.92
N ASP A 101 13.29 12.36 -10.69
CA ASP A 101 13.37 12.44 -12.15
C ASP A 101 11.97 12.41 -12.82
N SER A 102 10.98 11.83 -12.14
CA SER A 102 9.58 11.76 -12.59
C SER A 102 8.75 13.04 -12.37
N GLU A 103 9.34 14.11 -11.82
CA GLU A 103 8.73 15.46 -11.78
C GLU A 103 8.81 16.19 -13.14
N ALA A 104 9.21 15.49 -14.22
CA ALA A 104 9.27 16.00 -15.58
C ALA A 104 7.90 16.11 -16.29
N LEU A 105 7.81 17.06 -17.24
CA LEU A 105 6.59 17.42 -17.94
C LEU A 105 5.93 16.28 -18.73
N PHE A 106 4.60 16.18 -18.60
CA PHE A 106 3.66 15.57 -19.54
C PHE A 106 3.82 14.06 -19.88
N GLY A 107 3.58 13.24 -18.88
CA GLY A 107 2.59 12.16 -19.01
C GLY A 107 1.67 12.23 -17.80
N ALA A 108 0.38 12.55 -17.97
CA ALA A 108 -0.52 12.72 -16.82
C ALA A 108 -0.60 11.38 -16.04
N PRO A 109 -0.22 11.35 -14.74
CA PRO A 109 -0.21 10.09 -14.00
C PRO A 109 -1.63 9.55 -13.88
N LEU A 110 -1.77 8.22 -13.79
CA LEU A 110 -3.08 7.61 -13.61
C LEU A 110 -3.58 7.93 -12.20
N ILE A 111 -4.43 8.94 -12.08
CA ILE A 111 -5.06 9.32 -10.81
C ILE A 111 -6.19 8.33 -10.52
N LEU A 112 -6.19 7.75 -9.33
CA LEU A 112 -7.21 6.81 -8.86
C LEU A 112 -7.70 7.17 -7.46
N PRO A 113 -8.98 6.90 -7.15
CA PRO A 113 -9.53 7.10 -5.81
C PRO A 113 -9.12 5.92 -4.92
N VAL A 114 -8.83 6.20 -3.66
CA VAL A 114 -8.40 5.22 -2.66
C VAL A 114 -9.24 5.42 -1.41
N LEU A 115 -9.99 4.39 -1.03
CA LEU A 115 -10.71 4.36 0.22
C LEU A 115 -9.78 4.11 1.40
N ARG A 116 -10.00 4.85 2.47
CA ARG A 116 -9.25 4.77 3.72
C ARG A 116 -10.20 4.98 4.90
N PRO A 117 -9.93 4.39 6.07
CA PRO A 117 -10.61 4.80 7.30
C PRO A 117 -10.26 6.27 7.59
N ALA A 118 -11.15 7.01 8.26
CA ALA A 118 -10.96 8.43 8.55
C ALA A 118 -9.69 8.69 9.38
N THR A 119 -9.31 7.74 10.24
CA THR A 119 -8.06 7.73 11.04
C THR A 119 -6.78 7.68 10.19
N PHE A 120 -6.88 7.40 8.89
CA PHE A 120 -5.76 7.59 7.97
C PHE A 120 -5.31 9.05 7.90
N LEU A 121 -6.23 10.01 8.03
CA LEU A 121 -5.87 11.43 7.94
C LEU A 121 -4.89 11.86 9.05
N ASP A 122 -5.01 11.25 10.24
CA ASP A 122 -4.13 11.50 11.38
C ASP A 122 -2.72 10.92 11.15
N SER A 123 -2.60 9.85 10.37
CA SER A 123 -1.36 9.11 10.09
C SER A 123 -0.76 9.38 8.70
N ALA A 124 -1.45 10.13 7.83
CA ALA A 124 -0.98 10.51 6.50
C ALA A 124 0.24 11.46 6.53
N GLY A 125 0.56 12.03 7.69
CA GLY A 125 1.70 12.91 7.94
C GLY A 125 1.55 14.34 7.39
N GLY A 126 0.73 14.56 6.38
CA GLY A 126 0.47 15.88 5.81
C GLY A 126 -0.96 16.02 5.29
N PRO A 127 -1.36 17.23 4.85
CA PRO A 127 -2.68 17.44 4.28
C PRO A 127 -2.78 16.69 2.94
N VAL A 128 -3.38 15.51 2.97
CA VAL A 128 -3.79 14.79 1.76
C VAL A 128 -5.09 15.40 1.21
N VAL A 129 -5.28 15.33 -0.11
CA VAL A 129 -6.53 15.71 -0.75
C VAL A 129 -7.54 14.60 -0.55
N TYR A 130 -8.70 14.93 0.04
CA TYR A 130 -9.75 13.96 0.36
C TYR A 130 -11.16 14.54 0.29
N ARG A 131 -12.14 13.64 0.24
CA ARG A 131 -13.56 13.88 0.48
C ARG A 131 -14.05 12.93 1.58
N ARG A 132 -14.89 13.40 2.50
CA ARG A 132 -15.62 12.51 3.43
C ARG A 132 -16.71 11.75 2.69
N MET A 133 -16.83 10.45 2.95
CA MET A 133 -17.83 9.59 2.32
C MET A 133 -18.88 9.13 3.33
N LEU A 134 -18.42 8.55 4.43
CA LEU A 134 -19.21 8.16 5.60
C LEU A 134 -18.52 8.72 6.85
N THR A 135 -19.09 8.49 8.03
CA THR A 135 -18.55 8.99 9.31
C THR A 135 -17.13 8.51 9.58
N ASP A 136 -16.85 7.27 9.20
CA ASP A 136 -15.63 6.49 9.44
C ASP A 136 -14.74 6.34 8.19
N MET A 137 -15.17 6.80 7.01
CA MET A 137 -14.47 6.57 5.73
C MET A 137 -14.27 7.84 4.89
N VAL A 138 -13.10 7.91 4.26
CA VAL A 138 -12.70 8.99 3.34
C VAL A 138 -12.28 8.44 1.98
N VAL A 139 -12.62 9.18 0.93
CA VAL A 139 -12.02 9.03 -0.40
C VAL A 139 -10.80 9.92 -0.46
N THR A 140 -9.63 9.32 -0.68
CA THR A 140 -8.39 10.03 -1.00
C THR A 140 -8.06 9.81 -2.47
N TYR A 141 -7.17 10.60 -3.05
CA TYR A 141 -6.77 10.45 -4.45
C TYR A 141 -5.27 10.22 -4.53
N ALA A 142 -4.83 9.33 -5.43
CA ALA A 142 -3.43 8.99 -5.59
C ALA A 142 -3.04 8.97 -7.07
N ALA A 143 -1.90 9.59 -7.38
CA ALA A 143 -1.22 9.41 -8.65
C ALA A 143 -0.49 8.06 -8.65
N HIS A 144 -0.74 7.25 -9.67
CA HIS A 144 -0.07 5.96 -9.87
C HIS A 144 1.05 6.10 -10.90
N TYR A 145 2.24 5.62 -10.53
CA TYR A 145 3.46 5.60 -11.33
C TYR A 145 3.97 4.16 -11.42
N ALA A 146 4.93 3.87 -12.31
CA ALA A 146 5.49 2.53 -12.47
C ALA A 146 6.17 1.99 -11.18
N GLN A 147 6.64 2.88 -10.31
CA GLN A 147 7.35 2.57 -9.07
C GLN A 147 6.42 2.43 -7.84
N GLY A 148 5.15 2.84 -7.95
CA GLY A 148 4.18 2.84 -6.85
C GLY A 148 3.16 3.98 -6.95
N MET A 149 2.41 4.19 -5.87
CA MET A 149 1.41 5.27 -5.76
C MET A 149 1.84 6.34 -4.75
N ARG A 150 1.51 7.60 -5.06
CA ARG A 150 1.65 8.75 -4.15
C ARG A 150 0.28 9.42 -3.96
N PHE A 151 -0.12 9.67 -2.72
CA PHE A 151 -1.32 10.46 -2.44
C PHE A 151 -1.15 11.91 -2.91
N LEU A 152 -2.22 12.48 -3.44
CA LEU A 152 -2.25 13.88 -3.85
C LEU A 152 -2.37 14.81 -2.64
N LEU A 153 -1.67 15.93 -2.74
CA LEU A 153 -1.55 17.00 -1.75
C LEU A 153 -2.14 18.30 -2.34
N PRO A 154 -2.61 19.27 -1.54
CA PRO A 154 -3.10 20.56 -2.03
C PRO A 154 -2.13 21.31 -2.95
N GLN A 155 -0.82 21.12 -2.75
CA GLN A 155 0.22 21.67 -3.61
C GLN A 155 0.22 21.08 -5.03
N ASP A 156 -0.18 19.81 -5.22
CA ASP A 156 -0.33 19.21 -6.55
C ASP A 156 -1.48 19.89 -7.31
N LEU A 157 -2.61 20.06 -6.64
CA LEU A 157 -3.80 20.74 -7.18
C LEU A 157 -3.50 22.20 -7.54
N ALA A 158 -2.74 22.90 -6.69
CA ALA A 158 -2.29 24.26 -6.95
C ALA A 158 -1.32 24.33 -8.15
N ALA A 159 -0.36 23.41 -8.24
CA ALA A 159 0.60 23.35 -9.35
C ALA A 159 -0.06 23.00 -10.70
N TRP A 160 -1.12 22.19 -10.67
CA TRP A 160 -1.91 21.84 -11.86
C TRP A 160 -3.03 22.84 -12.16
N ASN A 161 -3.28 23.81 -11.28
CA ASN A 161 -4.39 24.76 -11.36
C ASN A 161 -5.78 24.07 -11.46
N VAL A 162 -6.00 23.02 -10.65
CA VAL A 162 -7.26 22.25 -10.62
C VAL A 162 -7.86 22.17 -9.22
N GLY A 163 -9.19 22.16 -9.14
CA GLY A 163 -9.92 21.89 -7.89
C GLY A 163 -10.01 20.40 -7.57
N ARG A 164 -10.30 20.07 -6.29
CA ARG A 164 -10.54 18.68 -5.84
C ARG A 164 -11.59 17.97 -6.70
N ASP A 165 -12.69 18.66 -7.02
CA ASP A 165 -13.83 18.02 -7.70
C ASP A 165 -13.47 17.63 -9.15
N HIS A 166 -12.56 18.37 -9.79
CA HIS A 166 -11.98 17.99 -11.09
C HIS A 166 -11.10 16.74 -10.98
N VAL A 167 -10.27 16.67 -9.94
CA VAL A 167 -9.46 15.48 -9.61
C VAL A 167 -10.34 14.27 -9.31
N GLU A 168 -11.47 14.44 -8.61
CA GLU A 168 -12.43 13.37 -8.35
C GLU A 168 -13.09 12.85 -9.62
N VAL A 169 -13.50 13.73 -10.53
CA VAL A 169 -14.05 13.32 -11.84
C VAL A 169 -13.02 12.48 -12.61
N ILE A 170 -11.77 12.94 -12.73
CA ILE A 170 -10.69 12.17 -13.38
C ILE A 170 -10.50 10.81 -12.71
N ALA A 171 -10.42 10.78 -11.37
CA ALA A 171 -10.19 9.57 -10.60
C ALA A 171 -11.31 8.53 -10.80
N LEU A 172 -12.57 8.95 -10.73
CA LEU A 172 -13.72 8.07 -10.94
C LEU A 172 -13.85 7.61 -12.40
N THR A 173 -13.55 8.47 -13.38
CA THR A 173 -13.49 8.08 -14.80
C THR A 173 -12.42 7.02 -15.04
N ASN A 174 -11.20 7.20 -14.47
CA ASN A 174 -10.13 6.21 -14.58
C ASN A 174 -10.51 4.87 -13.93
N LEU A 175 -11.17 4.90 -12.76
CA LEU A 175 -11.64 3.69 -12.08
C LEU A 175 -12.74 2.98 -12.88
N ALA A 176 -13.67 3.70 -13.49
CA ALA A 176 -14.71 3.12 -14.36
C ALA A 176 -14.11 2.49 -15.63
N LEU A 177 -13.15 3.16 -16.27
CA LEU A 177 -12.40 2.59 -17.38
C LEU A 177 -11.62 1.34 -16.98
N MET A 178 -11.07 1.29 -15.76
CA MET A 178 -10.45 0.07 -15.23
C MET A 178 -11.50 -1.04 -15.03
N PHE A 179 -12.60 -0.76 -14.32
CA PHE A 179 -13.68 -1.72 -14.06
C PHE A 179 -14.14 -2.44 -15.34
N ARG A 180 -14.40 -1.68 -16.41
CA ARG A 180 -14.86 -2.18 -17.70
C ARG A 180 -13.83 -3.03 -18.46
N ASN A 181 -12.54 -2.87 -18.18
CA ASN A 181 -11.44 -3.45 -18.96
C ASN A 181 -10.67 -4.59 -18.27
N GLY A 182 -10.85 -4.83 -16.96
CA GLY A 182 -9.88 -5.66 -16.21
C GLY A 182 -10.34 -6.22 -14.86
N MET A 183 -11.62 -6.46 -14.66
CA MET A 183 -12.12 -7.11 -13.43
C MET A 183 -12.06 -8.64 -13.48
N LYS A 184 -11.78 -9.24 -12.32
CA LYS A 184 -12.13 -10.64 -12.03
C LYS A 184 -13.09 -10.69 -10.84
N PHE A 185 -14.12 -11.51 -10.97
CA PHE A 185 -14.84 -12.03 -9.82
C PHE A 185 -14.22 -13.38 -9.42
N THR A 186 -14.16 -13.63 -8.12
CA THR A 186 -13.66 -14.85 -7.49
C THR A 186 -14.52 -15.16 -6.26
N GLY A 187 -14.38 -16.33 -5.63
CA GLY A 187 -15.22 -16.68 -4.49
C GLY A 187 -16.72 -16.65 -4.81
N LEU A 188 -17.08 -17.07 -6.03
CA LEU A 188 -18.46 -17.15 -6.48
C LEU A 188 -19.16 -18.29 -5.75
N GLU A 189 -20.13 -17.93 -4.92
CA GLU A 189 -21.05 -18.86 -4.26
C GLU A 189 -22.40 -18.81 -4.99
N THR A 190 -22.98 -19.97 -5.24
CA THR A 190 -24.25 -20.10 -5.98
C THR A 190 -25.33 -20.81 -5.14
N ASP A 191 -26.59 -20.60 -5.50
CA ASP A 191 -27.69 -21.40 -4.96
C ASP A 191 -27.83 -22.76 -5.67
N LYS A 192 -28.84 -23.55 -5.24
CA LYS A 192 -29.14 -24.88 -5.78
C LYS A 192 -29.45 -24.89 -7.28
N ASN A 193 -29.79 -23.74 -7.87
CA ASN A 193 -30.07 -23.57 -9.30
C ASN A 193 -28.89 -22.96 -10.06
N GLY A 194 -27.72 -22.80 -9.40
CA GLY A 194 -26.52 -22.21 -9.99
C GLY A 194 -26.52 -20.68 -10.05
N ARG A 195 -27.51 -19.98 -9.45
CA ARG A 195 -27.56 -18.51 -9.49
C ARG A 195 -26.55 -17.90 -8.51
N PRO A 196 -25.79 -16.86 -8.87
CA PRO A 196 -24.88 -16.16 -7.96
C PRO A 196 -25.61 -15.65 -6.71
N ARG A 197 -25.01 -15.84 -5.53
CA ARG A 197 -25.52 -15.33 -4.25
C ARG A 197 -24.49 -14.54 -3.46
N MET A 198 -23.21 -14.79 -3.69
CA MET A 198 -22.09 -14.02 -3.14
C MET A 198 -20.89 -14.12 -4.10
N LEU A 199 -20.11 -13.05 -4.18
CA LEU A 199 -18.87 -13.00 -4.99
C LEU A 199 -17.89 -11.95 -4.43
N MET A 200 -16.60 -12.13 -4.71
CA MET A 200 -15.55 -11.15 -4.46
C MET A 200 -15.06 -10.55 -5.77
N LEU A 201 -15.17 -9.22 -5.88
CA LEU A 201 -14.56 -8.41 -6.91
C LEU A 201 -13.12 -8.02 -6.52
N SER A 202 -12.19 -8.34 -7.41
CA SER A 202 -10.78 -7.95 -7.32
C SER A 202 -10.26 -7.55 -8.70
N TYR A 203 -9.39 -6.54 -8.75
CA TYR A 203 -8.79 -6.13 -10.01
C TYR A 203 -7.73 -7.14 -10.48
N VAL A 204 -7.57 -7.34 -11.79
CA VAL A 204 -6.63 -8.35 -12.36
C VAL A 204 -5.17 -7.96 -12.17
N ASP A 205 -4.89 -6.66 -12.24
CA ASP A 205 -3.57 -6.10 -11.95
C ASP A 205 -3.37 -6.01 -10.43
N PRO A 206 -2.17 -6.28 -9.88
CA PRO A 206 -1.86 -6.18 -8.45
C PRO A 206 -2.12 -4.80 -7.82
N ARG A 207 -2.45 -3.77 -8.63
CA ARG A 207 -2.96 -2.47 -8.21
C ARG A 207 -4.20 -2.57 -7.29
N PRO A 208 -4.08 -2.20 -6.00
CA PRO A 208 -5.07 -2.53 -4.98
C PRO A 208 -6.16 -1.45 -4.87
N TYR A 209 -7.10 -1.47 -5.83
CA TYR A 209 -8.22 -0.51 -5.91
C TYR A 209 -9.61 -1.17 -5.88
N GLY A 210 -9.72 -2.47 -5.60
CA GLY A 210 -11.00 -3.18 -5.59
C GLY A 210 -12.02 -2.59 -4.61
N ALA A 211 -11.58 -2.12 -3.44
CA ALA A 211 -12.48 -1.43 -2.50
C ALA A 211 -13.13 -0.18 -3.13
N ALA A 212 -12.35 0.59 -3.90
CA ALA A 212 -12.82 1.84 -4.49
C ALA A 212 -13.95 1.65 -5.51
N LEU A 213 -14.14 0.43 -6.04
CA LEU A 213 -15.24 0.09 -6.96
C LEU A 213 -16.62 0.41 -6.37
N MET A 214 -16.79 0.39 -5.03
CA MET A 214 -18.05 0.79 -4.40
C MET A 214 -18.42 2.26 -4.66
N LEU A 215 -17.50 3.09 -5.16
CA LEU A 215 -17.76 4.49 -5.54
C LEU A 215 -18.47 4.62 -6.88
N LEU A 216 -18.52 3.57 -7.70
CA LEU A 216 -19.05 3.59 -9.05
C LEU A 216 -20.52 3.13 -9.08
N PRO A 217 -21.49 3.96 -9.54
CA PRO A 217 -22.88 3.53 -9.69
C PRO A 217 -23.04 2.31 -10.62
N GLU A 218 -22.20 2.20 -11.66
CA GLU A 218 -22.22 1.05 -12.58
C GLU A 218 -21.83 -0.28 -11.92
N VAL A 219 -21.03 -0.26 -10.85
CA VAL A 219 -20.69 -1.47 -10.08
C VAL A 219 -21.89 -1.94 -9.27
N TRP A 220 -22.66 -1.02 -8.68
CA TRP A 220 -23.87 -1.37 -7.94
C TRP A 220 -24.96 -1.93 -8.86
N ALA A 221 -25.19 -1.30 -10.02
CA ALA A 221 -26.12 -1.81 -11.02
C ALA A 221 -25.72 -3.20 -11.55
N TRP A 222 -24.43 -3.40 -11.84
CA TRP A 222 -23.90 -4.70 -12.25
C TRP A 222 -24.04 -5.77 -11.15
N LEU A 223 -23.83 -5.41 -9.88
CA LEU A 223 -24.05 -6.32 -8.75
C LEU A 223 -25.53 -6.69 -8.57
N GLU A 224 -26.45 -5.73 -8.75
CA GLU A 224 -27.89 -5.95 -8.64
C GLU A 224 -28.40 -6.92 -9.72
N GLU A 225 -27.92 -6.74 -10.96
CA GLU A 225 -28.18 -7.67 -12.07
C GLU A 225 -27.56 -9.06 -11.81
N MET A 226 -26.27 -9.12 -11.41
CA MET A 226 -25.53 -10.36 -11.22
C MET A 226 -26.05 -11.22 -10.05
N LEU A 227 -26.56 -10.59 -8.98
CA LEU A 227 -27.07 -11.27 -7.78
C LEU A 227 -28.58 -11.54 -7.84
N GLU A 228 -29.29 -10.94 -8.81
CA GLU A 228 -30.76 -10.88 -8.88
C GLU A 228 -31.41 -10.37 -7.58
N ASP A 229 -30.74 -9.45 -6.87
CA ASP A 229 -31.07 -9.05 -5.49
C ASP A 229 -30.43 -7.70 -5.14
N VAL A 230 -30.91 -7.03 -4.09
CA VAL A 230 -30.32 -5.79 -3.57
C VAL A 230 -28.90 -6.09 -3.06
N PRO A 231 -27.83 -5.46 -3.58
CA PRO A 231 -26.48 -5.78 -3.16
C PRO A 231 -26.16 -5.25 -1.76
N VAL A 232 -25.61 -6.13 -0.92
CA VAL A 232 -24.92 -5.78 0.32
C VAL A 232 -23.43 -6.04 0.13
N VAL A 233 -22.61 -5.04 0.42
CA VAL A 233 -21.19 -4.99 0.05
C VAL A 233 -20.31 -4.71 1.26
N GLY A 234 -19.18 -5.40 1.40
CA GLY A 234 -18.11 -5.05 2.33
C GLY A 234 -16.79 -4.74 1.61
N VAL A 235 -15.99 -3.85 2.20
CA VAL A 235 -14.66 -3.45 1.69
C VAL A 235 -13.60 -3.61 2.80
N PRO A 236 -13.20 -4.86 3.11
CA PRO A 236 -12.33 -5.14 4.25
C PRO A 236 -10.95 -4.50 4.12
N GLU A 237 -10.40 -4.50 2.91
CA GLU A 237 -9.08 -3.97 2.59
C GLU A 237 -9.07 -3.38 1.19
N ARG A 238 -8.05 -2.55 0.90
CA ARG A 238 -7.96 -1.72 -0.32
C ARG A 238 -8.15 -2.46 -1.66
N GLY A 239 -7.71 -3.72 -1.76
CA GLY A 239 -7.64 -4.50 -2.98
C GLY A 239 -8.93 -5.21 -3.42
N SER A 240 -9.94 -5.32 -2.55
CA SER A 240 -11.12 -6.16 -2.79
C SER A 240 -12.44 -5.55 -2.30
N LEU A 241 -13.52 -5.98 -2.96
CA LEU A 241 -14.90 -5.69 -2.62
C LEU A 241 -15.64 -7.03 -2.59
N ILE A 242 -16.34 -7.34 -1.51
CA ILE A 242 -17.11 -8.59 -1.36
C ILE A 242 -18.59 -8.23 -1.35
N ALA A 243 -19.40 -8.91 -2.15
CA ALA A 243 -20.82 -8.62 -2.31
C ALA A 243 -21.68 -9.88 -2.16
N ALA A 244 -22.87 -9.75 -1.57
CA ALA A 244 -23.91 -10.76 -1.56
C ALA A 244 -25.30 -10.12 -1.71
N GLY A 245 -26.29 -10.91 -2.14
CA GLY A 245 -27.68 -10.45 -2.17
C GLY A 245 -28.26 -10.30 -0.76
N GLN A 246 -29.10 -9.29 -0.54
CA GLN A 246 -29.72 -9.03 0.77
C GLN A 246 -30.62 -10.18 1.26
N GLN A 247 -31.29 -10.89 0.35
CA GLN A 247 -32.14 -12.05 0.65
C GLN A 247 -31.36 -13.37 0.62
N ALA A 248 -30.09 -13.36 0.23
CA ALA A 248 -29.25 -14.55 0.31
C ALA A 248 -29.04 -14.96 1.78
N GLN A 249 -29.13 -16.26 2.05
CA GLN A 249 -28.79 -16.86 3.36
C GLN A 249 -27.27 -16.81 3.68
N LEU A 250 -26.53 -15.92 3.00
CA LEU A 250 -25.09 -15.74 3.09
C LEU A 250 -24.69 -14.43 3.79
N LEU A 251 -25.62 -13.54 4.17
CA LEU A 251 -25.25 -12.27 4.83
C LEU A 251 -24.42 -12.46 6.12
N GLY A 252 -24.69 -13.50 6.91
CA GLY A 252 -23.88 -13.83 8.08
C GLY A 252 -22.45 -14.24 7.72
N ARG A 253 -22.28 -14.96 6.61
CA ARG A 253 -20.97 -15.35 6.06
C ARG A 253 -20.24 -14.14 5.46
N LEU A 254 -20.93 -13.30 4.67
CA LEU A 254 -20.38 -12.04 4.17
C LEU A 254 -19.84 -11.17 5.30
N ARG A 255 -20.61 -11.01 6.39
CA ARG A 255 -20.20 -10.24 7.56
C ARG A 255 -18.95 -10.83 8.22
N HIS A 256 -18.89 -12.15 8.37
CA HIS A 256 -17.71 -12.84 8.91
C HIS A 256 -16.48 -12.69 8.00
N ASP A 257 -16.59 -12.99 6.71
CA ASP A 257 -15.50 -12.90 5.74
C ASP A 257 -14.91 -11.49 5.67
N VAL A 258 -15.75 -10.44 5.75
CA VAL A 258 -15.33 -9.05 5.81
C VAL A 258 -14.61 -8.72 7.12
N GLN A 259 -15.12 -9.18 8.27
CA GLN A 259 -14.50 -8.93 9.58
C GLN A 259 -13.13 -9.62 9.74
N GLU A 260 -13.01 -10.88 9.32
CA GLU A 260 -11.75 -11.61 9.38
C GLU A 260 -10.70 -11.00 8.44
N ARG A 261 -11.07 -10.74 7.18
CA ARG A 261 -10.16 -10.10 6.22
C ARG A 261 -9.73 -8.70 6.65
N HIS A 262 -10.62 -7.91 7.25
CA HIS A 262 -10.27 -6.60 7.80
C HIS A 262 -9.24 -6.73 8.95
N ARG A 263 -9.40 -7.74 9.82
CA ARG A 263 -8.47 -8.00 10.93
C ARG A 263 -7.09 -8.46 10.44
N GLU A 264 -7.03 -9.27 9.39
CA GLU A 264 -5.79 -9.78 8.80
C GLU A 264 -5.10 -8.81 7.83
N ALA A 265 -5.82 -7.76 7.38
CA ALA A 265 -5.31 -6.84 6.38
C ALA A 265 -4.12 -6.02 6.86
N ALA A 266 -3.02 -6.05 6.10
CA ALA A 266 -1.91 -5.11 6.29
C ALA A 266 -2.32 -3.64 6.07
N ILE A 267 -3.38 -3.39 5.28
CA ILE A 267 -3.94 -2.06 5.01
C ILE A 267 -5.49 -2.16 5.02
N PRO A 268 -6.12 -2.14 6.20
CA PRO A 268 -7.57 -2.25 6.34
C PRO A 268 -8.29 -1.00 5.80
N VAL A 269 -9.58 -1.17 5.48
CA VAL A 269 -10.48 -0.10 5.03
C VAL A 269 -11.71 0.02 5.94
N SER A 270 -12.58 -0.99 6.01
CA SER A 270 -13.69 -1.06 7.00
C SER A 270 -14.17 -2.50 7.21
N ASP A 271 -14.54 -2.87 8.44
CA ASP A 271 -15.18 -4.16 8.75
C ASP A 271 -16.72 -4.12 8.59
N HIS A 272 -17.25 -2.98 8.14
CA HIS A 272 -18.68 -2.75 7.98
C HIS A 272 -19.19 -3.24 6.62
N LEU A 273 -20.50 -3.51 6.58
CA LEU A 273 -21.25 -3.74 5.35
C LEU A 273 -21.96 -2.45 4.92
N PHE A 274 -22.26 -2.35 3.63
CA PHE A 274 -22.83 -1.17 2.99
C PHE A 274 -23.89 -1.58 1.95
N CYS A 275 -24.86 -0.70 1.71
CA CYS A 275 -25.82 -0.82 0.62
C CYS A 275 -26.10 0.56 0.00
N VAL A 276 -26.80 0.60 -1.13
CA VAL A 276 -27.36 1.84 -1.68
C VAL A 276 -28.82 1.98 -1.25
N GLU A 277 -29.15 3.09 -0.62
CA GLU A 277 -30.51 3.44 -0.20
C GLU A 277 -30.82 4.87 -0.64
N ASN A 278 -31.91 5.05 -1.40
CA ASN A 278 -32.30 6.35 -1.99
C ASN A 278 -31.16 7.01 -2.78
N GLY A 279 -30.44 6.22 -3.60
CA GLY A 279 -29.31 6.68 -4.42
C GLY A 279 -28.05 7.09 -3.63
N ARG A 280 -27.96 6.75 -2.34
CA ARG A 280 -26.80 7.06 -1.49
C ARG A 280 -26.27 5.79 -0.84
N ILE A 281 -24.95 5.64 -0.83
CA ILE A 281 -24.28 4.57 -0.09
C ILE A 281 -24.44 4.84 1.41
N ARG A 282 -24.83 3.81 2.17
CA ARG A 282 -25.02 3.84 3.63
C ARG A 282 -24.46 2.56 4.25
N GLN A 283 -24.16 2.61 5.54
CA GLN A 283 -23.82 1.43 6.33
C GLN A 283 -25.05 0.52 6.48
N TYR A 284 -24.86 -0.78 6.23
CA TYR A 284 -25.88 -1.81 6.35
C TYR A 284 -25.91 -2.39 7.77
N ALA A 285 -26.94 -1.98 8.53
CA ALA A 285 -27.08 -2.22 9.96
C ALA A 285 -28.13 -3.30 10.35
N ARG A 286 -28.52 -4.18 9.40
CA ARG A 286 -29.40 -5.33 9.67
C ARG A 286 -28.63 -6.63 9.90
#